data_AF-A0A379T6W1-F1
#
_entry.id   AF-A0A379T6W1-F1
#
_cell.length_a   1.000
_cell.length_b   1.000
_cell.length_c   1.000
_cell.angle_alpha   90.00
_cell.angle_beta   90.00
_cell.angle_gamma   90.00
#
_symmetry.space_group_name_H-M   'P 1'
#
loop_
_entity.id
_entity.type
_entity.pdbx_description
1 polymer ?
#
loop_
_entity_poly.entity_id
_entity_poly.type
_entity_poly.pdbx_seq_one_letter_code
_entity_poly.pdbx_strand_id
1 'polypeptide(L)' 'MNLKLQLKILSFLQFCLWGSWLTTLGSYMFVTLKFDGASIGAVYSSLGIAAVFMPTLVRDCG' A
#
# COMPACT_ATOMS: atom_id res chain seq x y z
N MET A 1 -7.82 16.60 -26.20
CA MET A 1 -7.36 16.25 -24.83
C MET A 1 -8.33 15.22 -24.25
N ASN A 2 -7.96 13.94 -24.23
CA ASN A 2 -8.84 12.87 -23.72
C ASN A 2 -8.49 12.57 -22.25
N LEU A 3 -8.82 13.51 -21.36
CA LEU A 3 -8.57 13.42 -19.91
C LEU A 3 -9.13 12.13 -19.31
N LYS A 4 -10.24 11.61 -19.85
CA LYS A 4 -10.82 10.33 -19.43
C LYS A 4 -9.88 9.15 -19.61
N LEU A 5 -9.11 9.11 -20.70
CA LEU A 5 -8.14 8.04 -20.96
C LEU A 5 -6.93 8.14 -20.03
N GLN A 6 -6.39 9.35 -19.84
CA GLN A 6 -5.26 9.58 -18.92
C GLN A 6 -5.62 9.22 -17.48
N LEU A 7 -6.81 9.60 -17.00
CA LEU A 7 -7.29 9.24 -15.66
C LEU A 7 -7.47 7.73 -15.51
N LYS A 8 -8.02 7.03 -16.52
CA LYS A 8 -8.12 5.56 -16.51
C LYS A 8 -6.75 4.88 -16.37
N ILE A 9 -5.76 5.35 -17.12
CA ILE A 9 -4.40 4.80 -17.09
C ILE A 9 -3.73 5.11 -15.75
N LEU A 10 -3.89 6.34 -15.24
CA LEU A 10 -3.34 6.75 -13.95
C LEU A 10 -3.88 5.90 -12.80
N SER A 11 -5.21 5.69 -12.75
CA SER A 11 -5.83 4.83 -11.74
C SER A 11 -5.38 3.37 -11.85
N PHE A 12 -5.27 2.83 -13.06
CA PHE A 12 -4.74 1.47 -13.27
C PHE A 12 -3.31 1.34 -12.77
N LEU A 13 -2.43 2.27 -13.17
CA LEU A 13 -1.02 2.26 -12.78
C LEU A 13 -0.85 2.43 -11.26
N GLN A 14 -1.68 3.25 -10.63
CA GLN A 14 -1.70 3.45 -9.18
C GLN A 14 -1.95 2.13 -8.42
N PHE A 15 -2.95 1.34 -8.84
CA PHE A 15 -3.23 0.04 -8.23
C PHE A 15 -2.13 -1.00 -8.51
N CYS A 16 -1.55 -1.00 -9.73
CA CYS A 16 -0.42 -1.87 -10.05
C CYS A 16 0.83 -1.57 -9.21
N LEU A 17 1.14 -0.29 -9.01
CA LEU A 17 2.29 0.13 -8.19
C LEU A 17 2.10 -0.23 -6.71
N TRP A 18 0.88 -0.10 -6.18
CA TRP A 18 0.55 -0.58 -4.82
C TRP A 18 0.86 -2.07 -4.65
N GLY A 19 0.43 -2.92 -5.60
CA GLY A 19 0.72 -4.36 -5.56
C GLY A 19 2.21 -4.70 -5.72
N SER A 20 2.90 -4.02 -6.63
CA SER A 20 4.33 -4.24 -6.91
C SER A 20 5.24 -3.86 -5.73
N TRP A 21 4.92 -2.75 -5.06
CA TRP A 21 5.65 -2.31 -3.88
C TRP A 21 5.51 -3.29 -2.71
N LEU A 22 4.31 -3.81 -2.44
CA LEU A 22 4.08 -4.78 -1.37
C LEU A 22 4.91 -6.06 -1.53
N THR A 23 5.02 -6.57 -2.76
CA THR A 23 5.91 -7.69 -3.12
C THR A 23 7.39 -7.35 -2.92
N THR A 24 7.79 -6.15 -3.33
CA THR A 24 9.18 -5.69 -3.23
C THR A 24 9.60 -5.49 -1.76
N LEU A 25 8.74 -4.93 -0.92
CA LEU A 25 8.97 -4.80 0.52
C LEU A 25 9.06 -6.16 1.21
N GLY A 26 8.17 -7.11 0.87
CA GLY A 26 8.23 -8.47 1.39
C GLY A 26 9.57 -9.14 1.07
N SER A 27 10.05 -8.97 -0.17
CA SER A 27 11.33 -9.52 -0.62
C SER A 27 12.54 -8.82 0.04
N TYR A 28 12.46 -7.50 0.22
CA TYR A 28 13.50 -6.70 0.89
C TYR A 28 13.62 -7.04 2.38
N MET A 29 12.50 -7.20 3.08
CA MET A 29 12.45 -7.62 4.49
C MET A 29 12.95 -9.06 4.68
N PHE A 30 12.72 -9.94 3.69
CA PHE A 30 13.21 -11.31 3.69
C PHE A 30 14.73 -11.41 3.50
N VAL A 31 15.30 -10.59 2.60
CA VAL A 31 16.72 -10.68 2.21
C VAL A 31 17.66 -9.90 3.13
N THR A 32 17.26 -8.71 3.60
CA THR A 32 18.20 -7.79 4.29
C THR A 32 18.23 -7.92 5.81
N LEU A 33 17.17 -8.41 6.45
CA LEU A 33 17.04 -8.36 7.91
C LEU A 33 16.96 -9.75 8.59
N LYS A 34 16.80 -10.86 7.84
CA LYS A 34 16.60 -12.23 8.36
C LYS A 34 15.55 -12.32 9.49
N PHE A 35 14.55 -11.46 9.46
CA PHE A 35 13.50 -11.43 10.46
C PHE A 35 12.46 -12.52 10.20
N ASP A 36 11.98 -13.13 11.28
CA ASP A 36 10.94 -14.16 11.29
C ASP A 36 9.67 -13.64 10.60
N GLY A 37 9.10 -14.43 9.68
CA GLY A 37 7.97 -14.02 8.83
C GLY A 37 6.75 -13.51 9.60
N ALA A 38 6.63 -13.82 10.90
CA ALA A 38 5.61 -13.27 11.78
C ALA A 38 5.68 -11.73 11.92
N SER A 39 6.88 -11.16 11.94
CA SER A 39 7.07 -9.70 12.07
C SER A 39 6.68 -8.94 10.81
N ILE A 40 6.96 -9.51 9.62
CA ILE A 40 6.54 -8.97 8.33
C ILE A 40 5.01 -8.97 8.25
N GLY A 41 4.37 -10.06 8.69
CA GLY A 41 2.91 -10.16 8.78
C GLY A 41 2.31 -9.12 9.72
N ALA A 42 2.90 -8.91 10.91
CA ALA A 42 2.42 -7.93 11.87
C ALA A 42 2.46 -6.48 11.34
N VAL A 43 3.53 -6.10 10.64
CA VAL A 43 3.64 -4.77 10.00
C VAL A 43 2.61 -4.61 8.89
N TYR A 44 2.41 -5.64 8.07
CA TYR A 44 1.43 -5.63 6.97
C TYR A 44 -0.01 -5.57 7.47
N SER A 45 -0.33 -6.25 8.58
CA SER A 45 -1.61 -6.14 9.27
C SER A 45 -1.82 -4.76 9.88
N SER A 46 -0.79 -4.15 10.47
CA SER A 46 -0.88 -2.78 10.99
C SER A 46 -1.13 -1.76 9.88
N LEU A 47 -0.56 -1.96 8.68
CA LEU A 47 -0.82 -1.12 7.51
C LEU A 47 -2.27 -1.27 7.02
N GLY A 48 -2.80 -2.50 7.01
CA GLY A 48 -4.21 -2.76 6.68
C GLY A 48 -5.17 -2.11 7.68
N ILE A 49 -4.87 -2.22 8.97
CA ILE A 49 -5.64 -1.58 10.04
C ILE A 49 -5.54 -0.05 9.93
N ALA A 50 -4.35 0.50 9.70
CA ALA A 50 -4.16 1.94 9.50
C ALA A 50 -4.93 2.46 8.26
N ALA A 51 -5.02 1.69 7.18
CA ALA A 51 -5.79 2.04 6.00
C ALA A 51 -7.32 2.09 6.27
N VAL A 52 -7.81 1.29 7.21
CA VAL A 52 -9.22 1.32 7.66
C VAL A 52 -9.51 2.56 8.53
N PHE A 53 -8.54 3.00 9.34
CA PHE A 53 -8.69 4.15 10.25
C PHE A 53 -8.32 5.52 9.64
N MET A 54 -7.58 5.56 8.53
CA MET A 54 -7.29 6.81 7.82
C MET A 54 -8.53 7.59 7.34
N PRO A 55 -9.59 6.98 6.76
CA PRO A 55 -10.78 7.72 6.34
C PRO A 55 -11.61 8.25 7.52
N THR A 56 -11.47 7.68 8.73
CA THR A 56 -12.14 8.20 9.92
C THR A 56 -11.47 9.47 10.45
N LEU A 57 -10.15 9.61 10.35
CA LEU A 57 -9.45 10.83 10.80
C LEU A 57 -9.57 12.01 9.83
N VAL A 58 -9.67 11.74 8.52
CA VAL A 58 -9.84 12.78 7.49
C VAL A 58 -11.20 13.49 7.57
N ARG A 59 -12.22 12.88 8.20
CA ARG A 59 -13.56 13.45 8.29
C ARG A 59 -13.79 14.46 9.42
N ASP A 60 -12.83 14.61 10.34
CA ASP A 60 -12.98 15.46 11.53
C ASP A 60 -12.17 16.76 11.52
N CYS A 61 -11.66 17.20 10.36
CA CYS A 61 -11.08 18.54 10.22
C CYS A 61 -12.00 19.42 9.36
N GLY A 62 -13.00 20.01 10.01
CA GLY A 62 -13.75 21.17 9.52
C GLY A 62 -13.03 22.48 9.80
#